data_AF-A0A947ES92-F1
#
_entry.id   AF-A0A947ES92-F1
#
_cell.length_a   1.000
_cell.length_b   1.000
_cell.length_c   1.000
_cell.angle_alpha   90.00
_cell.angle_beta   90.00
_cell.angle_gamma   90.00
#
_symmetry.space_group_name_H-M   'P 1'
#
loop_
_entity.id
_entity.type
_entity.pdbx_description
1 polymer ?
#
loop_
_entity_poly.entity_id
_entity_poly.type
_entity_poly.pdbx_seq_one_letter_code
_entity_poly.pdbx_strand_id
1 'polypeptide(L)'
;MKKIKIAGVPEHFNLPWLMAIEEGAFAGRGLDVEWIDVPEGTGKMCKMMQSKEVDLAVALTDGLVKSITDGNPLKIVQAYVDSPLQWGIHVAANSKFQKLSELENTTAAISRFGSGSHLMAYV
;
A
#
# COMPACT_ATOMS: atom_id res chain seq x y z
N MET A 1 26.45 4.46 10.77
CA MET A 1 25.57 4.30 9.58
C MET A 1 24.27 5.02 9.88
N LYS A 2 23.66 5.68 8.89
CA LYS A 2 22.37 6.35 9.10
C LYS A 2 21.26 5.30 9.06
N LYS A 3 20.47 5.23 10.13
CA LYS A 3 19.33 4.30 10.20
C LYS A 3 18.13 4.87 9.46
N ILE A 4 17.43 4.02 8.69
CA ILE A 4 16.21 4.37 7.94
C ILE A 4 15.22 3.21 8.10
N LYS A 5 14.01 3.51 8.57
CA LYS A 5 12.91 2.55 8.66
C LYS A 5 11.95 2.71 7.50
N ILE A 6 11.71 1.61 6.78
CA ILE A 6 10.85 1.58 5.59
C ILE A 6 9.68 0.63 5.86
N ALA A 7 8.46 1.12 5.70
CA ALA A 7 7.25 0.31 5.75
C ALA A 7 6.80 -0.12 4.36
N GLY A 8 6.32 -1.36 4.24
CA GLY A 8 5.63 -1.84 3.05
C GLY A 8 4.72 -3.01 3.37
N VAL A 9 3.81 -3.33 2.45
CA VAL A 9 3.03 -4.57 2.54
C VAL A 9 3.92 -5.79 2.23
N PRO A 10 3.67 -6.96 2.85
CA PRO A 10 4.39 -8.19 2.55
C PRO A 10 3.89 -8.81 1.23
N GLU A 11 4.05 -8.07 0.13
CA GLU A 11 3.62 -8.45 -1.22
C GLU A 11 4.79 -8.41 -2.21
N HIS A 12 4.62 -9.10 -3.33
CA HIS A 12 5.66 -9.32 -4.34
C HIS A 12 6.27 -8.04 -4.92
N PHE A 13 5.54 -6.91 -4.93
CA PHE A 13 6.06 -5.61 -5.36
C PHE A 13 7.31 -5.17 -4.60
N ASN A 14 7.45 -5.61 -3.34
CA ASN A 14 8.51 -5.16 -2.44
C ASN A 14 9.73 -6.10 -2.40
N LEU A 15 9.71 -7.20 -3.16
CA LEU A 15 10.85 -8.11 -3.26
C LEU A 15 12.18 -7.42 -3.60
N PRO A 16 12.23 -6.43 -4.54
CA PRO A 16 13.47 -5.71 -4.83
C PRO A 16 14.08 -4.99 -3.61
N TRP A 17 13.26 -4.47 -2.69
CA TRP A 17 13.74 -3.86 -1.45
C TRP A 17 14.39 -4.90 -0.54
N LEU A 18 13.72 -6.05 -0.36
CA LEU A 18 14.22 -7.13 0.48
C LEU A 18 15.55 -7.69 -0.05
N MET A 19 15.65 -7.93 -1.37
CA MET A 19 16.88 -8.39 -2.01
C MET A 19 18.02 -7.37 -1.85
N ALA A 20 17.75 -6.08 -2.06
CA ALA A 20 18.78 -5.03 -1.91
C ALA A 20 19.28 -4.89 -0.46
N ILE A 21 18.43 -5.17 0.53
CA ILE A 21 18.83 -5.23 1.95
C ILE A 21 19.70 -6.47 2.20
N GLU A 22 19.25 -7.64 1.75
CA GLU A 22 19.96 -8.92 1.92
C GLU A 22 21.34 -8.93 1.26
N GLU A 23 21.46 -8.36 0.06
CA GLU A 23 22.71 -8.22 -0.68
C GLU A 23 23.64 -7.13 -0.10
N GLY A 24 23.21 -6.40 0.93
CA GLY A 24 23.99 -5.34 1.56
C GLY A 24 24.18 -4.09 0.69
N ALA A 25 23.34 -3.88 -0.34
CA ALA A 25 23.45 -2.75 -1.27
C ALA A 25 23.35 -1.39 -0.55
N PHE A 26 22.56 -1.31 0.52
CA PHE A 26 22.45 -0.13 1.39
C PHE A 26 23.60 -0.03 2.39
N ALA A 27 24.02 -1.16 2.97
CA ALA A 27 25.12 -1.21 3.91
C ALA A 27 26.44 -0.72 3.28
N GLY A 28 26.71 -1.14 2.03
CA GLY A 28 27.85 -0.65 1.24
C GLY A 28 27.83 0.85 0.95
N ARG A 29 26.68 1.52 1.14
CA ARG A 29 26.50 2.98 1.02
C ARG A 29 26.41 3.69 2.38
N GLY A 30 26.70 3.00 3.49
CA GLY A 30 26.68 3.56 4.84
C GLY A 30 25.28 3.73 5.44
N LEU A 31 24.27 3.09 4.87
CA LEU A 31 22.88 3.11 5.33
C LEU A 31 22.53 1.80 6.06
N ASP A 32 21.87 1.94 7.20
CA ASP A 32 21.28 0.84 7.96
C ASP A 32 19.76 0.86 7.70
N VAL A 33 19.29 0.00 6.78
CA VAL A 33 17.91 -0.01 6.33
C VAL A 33 17.16 -1.14 7.03
N GLU A 34 16.10 -0.78 7.75
CA GLU A 34 15.18 -1.71 8.40
C GLU A 34 13.86 -1.75 7.62
N TRP A 35 13.49 -2.93 7.13
CA TRP A 35 12.18 -3.16 6.52
C TRP A 35 11.16 -3.59 7.57
N ILE A 36 9.95 -3.03 7.50
CA ILE A 36 8.83 -3.32 8.39
C ILE A 36 7.62 -3.75 7.57
N ASP A 37 7.17 -4.98 7.77
CA ASP A 37 5.95 -5.47 7.15
C ASP A 37 4.71 -4.89 7.83
N VAL A 38 3.84 -4.30 7.00
CA VAL A 38 2.57 -3.69 7.42
C VAL A 38 1.44 -4.37 6.65
N PRO A 39 0.99 -5.56 7.07
CA PRO A 39 -0.04 -6.34 6.38
C PRO A 39 -1.38 -5.61 6.31
N GLU A 40 -1.62 -4.64 7.19
CA GLU A 40 -2.80 -3.80 7.11
C GLU A 40 -2.78 -2.92 5.86
N GLY A 41 -1.62 -2.50 5.35
CA GLY A 41 -1.49 -1.70 4.11
C GLY A 41 -1.55 -0.19 4.29
N THR A 42 -1.81 0.54 3.20
CA THR A 42 -1.60 2.00 3.06
C THR A 42 -2.13 2.84 4.24
N GLY A 43 -3.37 2.62 4.67
CA GLY A 43 -3.95 3.41 5.77
C GLY A 43 -3.18 3.31 7.10
N LYS A 44 -2.57 2.16 7.42
CA LYS A 44 -1.73 2.00 8.62
C LYS A 44 -0.36 2.65 8.40
N MET A 45 0.23 2.47 7.21
CA MET A 45 1.51 3.11 6.85
C MET A 45 1.42 4.64 6.90
N CYS A 46 0.33 5.24 6.41
CA CYS A 46 0.11 6.70 6.50
C CYS A 46 0.08 7.20 7.96
N LYS A 47 -0.51 6.42 8.88
CA LYS A 47 -0.51 6.73 10.31
C LYS A 47 0.89 6.61 10.91
N MET A 48 1.63 5.55 10.58
CA MET A 48 3.01 5.34 11.04
C MET A 48 3.96 6.44 10.55
N MET A 49 3.79 6.92 9.32
CA MET A 49 4.52 8.08 8.80
C MET A 49 4.16 9.36 9.55
N GLN A 50 2.87 9.58 9.86
CA GLN A 50 2.40 10.75 10.60
C GLN A 50 2.94 10.78 12.04
N SER A 51 2.99 9.63 12.71
CA SER A 51 3.57 9.46 14.05
C SER A 51 5.09 9.38 14.05
N LYS A 52 5.74 9.39 12.87
CA LYS A 52 7.19 9.25 12.68
C LYS A 52 7.75 7.93 13.22
N GLU A 53 6.93 6.87 13.22
CA GLU A 53 7.37 5.50 13.53
C GLU A 53 8.29 4.95 12.43
N VAL A 54 8.09 5.42 11.20
CA VAL A 54 8.88 5.08 10.00
C VAL A 54 9.27 6.33 9.21
N ASP A 55 10.34 6.22 8.43
CA ASP A 55 10.91 7.31 7.64
C ASP A 55 10.42 7.30 6.18
N LEU A 56 10.10 6.12 5.64
CA LEU A 56 9.58 5.91 4.30
C LEU A 56 8.44 4.88 4.31
N ALA A 57 7.51 5.00 3.38
CA ALA A 57 6.51 3.97 3.12
C ALA A 57 6.37 3.72 1.62
N VAL A 58 6.32 2.45 1.22
CA VAL A 58 5.93 2.02 -0.13
C VAL A 58 4.46 1.63 -0.08
N ALA A 59 3.60 2.46 -0.67
CA ALA A 59 2.15 2.34 -0.52
C ALA A 59 1.39 2.70 -1.80
N LEU A 60 0.10 2.36 -1.83
CA LEU A 60 -0.77 2.68 -2.97
C LEU A 60 -0.97 4.19 -3.13
N THR A 61 -0.85 4.67 -4.38
CA THR A 61 -0.90 6.08 -4.75
C THR A 61 -2.19 6.76 -4.33
N ASP A 62 -3.34 6.13 -4.58
CA ASP A 62 -4.67 6.63 -4.22
C ASP A 62 -4.82 6.85 -2.70
N GLY A 63 -4.36 5.88 -1.89
CA GLY A 63 -4.38 5.99 -0.44
C GLY A 63 -3.44 7.07 0.11
N LEU A 64 -2.27 7.27 -0.52
CA LEU A 64 -1.37 8.37 -0.20
C LEU A 64 -2.00 9.73 -0.54
N VAL A 65 -2.56 9.87 -1.74
CA VAL A 65 -3.25 11.09 -2.17
C VAL A 65 -4.40 11.43 -1.22
N LYS A 66 -5.27 10.45 -0.90
CA LYS A 66 -6.36 10.64 0.06
C LYS A 66 -5.84 11.12 1.42
N SER A 67 -4.81 10.47 1.95
CA SER A 67 -4.23 10.84 3.25
C SER A 67 -3.65 12.27 3.24
N ILE A 68 -3.03 12.69 2.14
CA ILE A 68 -2.49 14.05 1.99
C ILE A 68 -3.64 15.06 1.93
N THR A 69 -4.69 14.78 1.16
CA THR A 69 -5.86 15.66 1.08
C THR A 69 -6.61 15.79 2.41
N ASP A 70 -6.50 14.80 3.30
CA ASP A 70 -7.03 14.84 4.66
C ASP A 70 -6.14 15.60 5.66
N GLY A 71 -5.03 16.20 5.20
CA GLY A 71 -4.15 17.05 6.00
C GLY A 71 -2.93 16.33 6.59
N ASN A 72 -2.65 15.09 6.21
CA ASN A 72 -1.39 14.43 6.60
C ASN A 72 -0.22 15.07 5.83
N PRO A 73 0.81 15.64 6.49
CA PRO A 73 1.90 16.38 5.82
C PRO A 73 2.93 15.48 5.10
N LEU A 74 2.47 14.36 4.55
CA LEU A 74 3.29 13.44 3.76
C LEU A 74 3.65 14.05 2.41
N LYS A 75 4.76 13.58 1.84
CA LYS A 75 5.17 13.93 0.48
C LYS A 75 5.43 12.66 -0.31
N ILE A 76 4.84 12.58 -1.50
CA ILE A 76 5.17 11.55 -2.48
C ILE A 76 6.48 11.99 -3.13
N VAL A 77 7.53 11.19 -2.98
CA VAL A 77 8.87 11.54 -3.47
C VAL A 77 9.23 10.85 -4.80
N GLN A 78 8.59 9.72 -5.10
CA GLN A 78 8.88 8.92 -6.30
C GLN A 78 7.75 7.92 -6.59
N ALA A 79 7.51 7.64 -7.86
CA ALA A 79 6.71 6.49 -8.31
C ALA A 79 7.59 5.22 -8.31
N TYR A 80 7.11 4.15 -7.67
CA TYR A 80 7.86 2.90 -7.52
C TYR A 80 7.42 1.80 -8.51
N VAL A 81 6.11 1.63 -8.66
CA VAL A 81 5.50 0.73 -9.67
C VAL A 81 4.72 1.61 -10.65
N ASP A 82 5.10 1.53 -11.93
CA ASP A 82 4.50 2.35 -12.99
C ASP A 82 3.33 1.64 -13.68
N SER A 83 3.35 0.30 -13.71
CA SER A 83 2.24 -0.47 -14.23
C SER A 83 0.98 -0.32 -13.36
N PRO A 84 -0.21 -0.20 -13.94
CA PRO A 84 -1.45 -0.08 -13.18
C PRO A 84 -1.71 -1.34 -12.34
N LEU A 85 -2.18 -1.14 -11.11
CA LEU A 85 -2.62 -2.24 -10.27
C LEU A 85 -3.96 -2.80 -10.80
N GLN A 86 -3.99 -4.09 -11.10
CA GLN A 86 -5.20 -4.77 -11.55
C GLN A 86 -6.07 -5.17 -10.36
N TRP A 87 -7.32 -4.70 -10.36
CA TRP A 87 -8.31 -5.04 -9.35
C TRP A 87 -9.29 -6.07 -9.90
N GLY A 88 -9.61 -7.07 -9.07
CA GLY A 88 -10.64 -8.07 -9.34
C GLY A 88 -11.82 -7.89 -8.39
N ILE A 89 -13.04 -8.04 -8.93
CA ILE A 89 -14.25 -8.16 -8.12
C ILE A 89 -14.64 -9.63 -8.11
N HIS A 90 -14.73 -10.21 -6.92
CA HIS A 90 -15.00 -11.63 -6.74
C HIS A 90 -16.36 -11.82 -6.07
N VAL A 91 -17.11 -12.79 -6.57
CA VAL A 91 -18.38 -13.25 -6.00
C VAL A 91 -18.25 -14.71 -5.55
N ALA A 92 -19.16 -15.17 -4.71
CA ALA A 92 -19.20 -16.58 -4.32
C ALA A 92 -19.41 -17.48 -5.56
N ALA A 93 -18.80 -18.66 -5.56
CA ALA A 93 -18.87 -19.60 -6.70
C ALA A 93 -20.30 -19.94 -7.12
N ASN A 94 -21.23 -20.05 -6.16
CA ASN A 94 -22.64 -20.34 -6.39
C ASN A 94 -23.53 -19.08 -6.37
N SER A 95 -22.94 -17.89 -6.52
CA SER A 95 -23.72 -16.65 -6.54
C SER A 95 -24.55 -16.53 -7.81
N LYS A 96 -25.64 -15.75 -7.72
CA LYS A 96 -26.48 -15.42 -8.89
C LYS A 96 -25.82 -14.41 -9.84
N PHE A 97 -24.70 -13.80 -9.45
CA PHE A 97 -24.04 -12.77 -10.22
C PHE A 97 -23.14 -13.41 -11.30
N GLN A 98 -23.40 -13.06 -12.55
CA GLN A 98 -22.72 -13.56 -13.74
C GLN A 98 -22.15 -12.42 -14.58
N LYS A 99 -22.60 -11.17 -14.36
CA LYS A 99 -22.15 -9.98 -15.10
C LYS A 99 -21.91 -8.81 -14.16
N LEU A 100 -20.98 -7.93 -14.54
CA LEU A 100 -20.63 -6.75 -13.76
C LEU A 100 -21.85 -5.84 -13.48
N SER A 101 -22.75 -5.68 -14.45
CA SER A 101 -23.98 -4.88 -14.29
C SER A 101 -24.90 -5.37 -13.18
N GLU A 102 -24.80 -6.65 -12.79
CA GLU A 102 -25.62 -7.22 -11.72
C GLU A 102 -25.08 -6.90 -10.32
N LEU A 103 -23.85 -6.33 -10.25
CA LEU A 103 -23.22 -5.89 -9.01
C LEU A 103 -23.57 -4.45 -8.65
N GLU A 104 -24.19 -3.71 -9.56
CA GLU A 104 -24.61 -2.33 -9.32
C GLU A 104 -25.59 -2.27 -8.14
N ASN A 105 -25.38 -1.30 -7.23
CA ASN A 105 -26.17 -1.14 -6.00
C ASN A 105 -26.17 -2.35 -5.04
N THR A 106 -25.25 -3.30 -5.21
CA THR A 106 -25.03 -4.40 -4.26
C THR A 106 -24.05 -4.00 -3.16
N THR A 107 -24.01 -4.77 -2.08
CA THR A 107 -23.09 -4.55 -0.97
C THR A 107 -21.72 -5.17 -1.26
N ALA A 108 -20.68 -4.34 -1.35
CA ALA A 108 -19.30 -4.79 -1.46
C ALA A 108 -18.68 -5.06 -0.06
N ALA A 109 -17.98 -6.18 0.08
CA ALA A 109 -17.13 -6.42 1.24
C ALA A 109 -15.84 -5.59 1.11
N ILE A 110 -15.50 -4.87 2.17
CA ILE A 110 -14.29 -4.05 2.24
C ILE A 110 -13.45 -4.51 3.42
N SER A 111 -12.12 -4.38 3.32
CA SER A 111 -11.25 -4.69 4.46
C SER A 111 -11.48 -3.74 5.64
N ARG A 112 -11.63 -2.44 5.37
CA ARG A 112 -11.96 -1.38 6.34
C ARG A 112 -12.28 -0.07 5.62
N PHE A 113 -12.86 0.90 6.32
CA PHE A 113 -13.05 2.24 5.79
C PHE A 113 -11.72 2.91 5.44
N GLY A 114 -11.66 3.49 4.23
CA GLY A 114 -10.49 4.17 3.69
C GLY A 114 -9.38 3.26 3.14
N SER A 115 -9.61 1.94 3.05
CA SER A 115 -8.69 1.04 2.33
C SER A 115 -8.88 1.12 0.81
N GLY A 116 -7.95 0.56 0.04
CA GLY A 116 -8.09 0.45 -1.41
C GLY A 116 -9.39 -0.25 -1.82
N SER A 117 -9.78 -1.36 -1.17
CA SER A 117 -11.06 -2.03 -1.43
C SER A 117 -12.28 -1.15 -1.15
N HIS A 118 -12.17 -0.21 -0.21
CA HIS A 118 -13.23 0.77 0.04
C HIS A 118 -13.26 1.82 -1.05
N LEU A 119 -12.12 2.42 -1.38
CA LEU A 119 -12.03 3.45 -2.41
C LEU A 119 -12.50 2.91 -3.76
N MET A 120 -11.98 1.76 -4.20
CA MET A 120 -12.31 1.12 -5.47
C MET A 120 -13.77 0.67 -5.60
N ALA A 121 -14.54 0.63 -4.50
CA ALA A 121 -15.98 0.37 -4.56
C ALA A 121 -16.81 1.63 -4.89
N TYR A 122 -16.22 2.83 -4.79
CA TYR A 122 -16.87 4.10 -5.16
C TYR A 122 -16.42 4.65 -6.52
N VAL A 123 -15.27 4.19 -7.05
CA VAL A 123 -14.70 4.67 -8.32
C VAL A 123 -15.24 3.88 -9.51
#